data_AF-A0A4W3HLQ2-F1
#
_entry.id   AF-A0A4W3HLQ2-F1
#
_cell.length_a   1.000
_cell.length_b   1.000
_cell.length_c   1.000
_cell.angle_alpha   90.00
_cell.angle_beta   90.00
_cell.angle_gamma   90.00
#
_symmetry.space_group_name_H-M   'P 1'
#
loop_
_entity.id
_entity.type
_entity.pdbx_description
1 polymer ?
#
loop_
_entity_poly.entity_id
_entity_poly.type
_entity_poly.pdbx_seq_one_letter_code
_entity_poly.pdbx_strand_id
1 'polypeptide(L)'
;MNTSLNDFQSSERLGENTALLKKNGKDNVNCLSNPGLISSTSSLANLHQPQTTQLQENRNVKVERDTLPVPAIPNPFPELCSSPITSVLFIYNSFKKKLILFNEDDSSRALEVPSDITAWDVCQLFILKNHCVNDNSWTLIEHLPHIGLERIVEDHESVIQVQSTWGMDTDSRIYFRKNYAKYEFFKNPSQFFPEHMVSSSSEANGSLSHSQLIQNFLNSSTCPEIHSYLHIREQGKKTWKRYYFILRRSGLYFSTKGTSKEPRHLQFVAEFSESNVYTLVSSKKMYGAPTIYGFCIKPHKLEGTRDLKLLCADDEQSRICWMTVIRIFKSGIQLYENSKPPQQRRNSLTSSNSENSLVAMDFSGHKGRVIENPAEALTVAVEEGMTWRRKSCHRMNAYGSPNLLQNPTPFPAIHRIQSWFHHRISRDEAQKLIEQQGLVDGIFLLRDSQSNPKTFVLSLGHSQRIRHFQIVPLEEDGDLYYSLDEGQTRFTNLIQLVEFHQLNKGVLPCKLKHHCARITL
;
A
#
# COMPACT_ATOMS: atom_id res chain seq x y z
N MET A 1 -68.91 -13.52 11.29
CA MET A 1 -68.89 -13.61 9.82
C MET A 1 -67.42 -13.69 9.44
N ASN A 2 -66.83 -14.89 9.36
CA ASN A 2 -66.92 -15.86 8.25
C ASN A 2 -66.44 -15.25 6.93
N THR A 3 -65.53 -15.79 6.11
CA THR A 3 -64.52 -16.90 6.07
C THR A 3 -64.15 -17.02 4.57
N SER A 4 -63.23 -17.92 4.18
CA SER A 4 -62.86 -18.31 2.79
C SER A 4 -62.21 -17.22 1.91
N LEU A 5 -61.08 -17.41 1.21
CA LEU A 5 -60.32 -18.60 0.76
C LEU A 5 -60.99 -19.41 -0.36
N ASN A 6 -60.58 -19.13 -1.61
CA ASN A 6 -60.33 -20.02 -2.77
C ASN A 6 -60.02 -19.10 -3.99
N ASP A 7 -59.03 -19.28 -4.88
CA ASP A 7 -58.34 -20.44 -5.51
C ASP A 7 -58.86 -20.71 -6.96
N PHE A 8 -57.97 -21.29 -7.80
CA PHE A 8 -58.16 -21.85 -9.16
C PHE A 8 -57.99 -21.06 -10.48
N GLN A 9 -57.38 -21.81 -11.42
CA GLN A 9 -57.32 -21.76 -12.89
C GLN A 9 -56.51 -20.62 -13.55
N SER A 10 -55.41 -20.85 -14.29
CA SER A 10 -54.99 -21.92 -15.24
C SER A 10 -55.69 -21.87 -16.61
N SER A 11 -54.92 -21.56 -17.66
CA SER A 11 -55.23 -21.97 -19.03
C SER A 11 -53.94 -22.28 -19.78
N GLU A 12 -53.67 -23.58 -19.94
CA GLU A 12 -52.84 -24.08 -21.01
C GLU A 12 -53.58 -23.97 -22.34
N ARG A 13 -52.85 -23.79 -23.45
CA ARG A 13 -53.02 -24.58 -24.67
C ARG A 13 -51.62 -24.83 -25.23
N LEU A 14 -51.21 -26.09 -25.41
CA LEU A 14 -51.54 -26.96 -26.56
C LEU A 14 -51.32 -26.23 -27.90
N GLY A 15 -50.51 -26.73 -28.83
CA GLY A 15 -49.76 -27.99 -28.92
C GLY A 15 -49.14 -28.03 -30.33
N GLU A 16 -48.70 -29.14 -30.93
CA GLU A 16 -48.38 -30.49 -30.46
C GLU A 16 -47.65 -31.17 -31.66
N ASN A 17 -47.11 -32.38 -31.47
CA ASN A 17 -46.98 -33.42 -32.52
C ASN A 17 -46.11 -33.13 -33.77
N THR A 18 -44.90 -33.72 -33.89
CA THR A 18 -44.58 -35.13 -34.29
C THR A 18 -44.07 -35.19 -35.74
N ALA A 19 -43.26 -36.14 -36.20
CA ALA A 19 -42.29 -37.08 -35.57
C ALA A 19 -41.58 -37.86 -36.71
N LEU A 20 -40.79 -38.88 -36.34
CA LEU A 20 -40.42 -40.06 -37.15
C LEU A 20 -39.26 -39.98 -38.19
N LEU A 21 -38.17 -40.63 -37.78
CA LEU A 21 -37.55 -41.83 -38.41
C LEU A 21 -36.32 -41.72 -39.35
N LYS A 22 -35.39 -42.67 -39.08
CA LYS A 22 -34.51 -43.43 -40.01
C LYS A 22 -33.31 -42.65 -40.63
N LYS A 23 -32.12 -43.25 -40.82
CA LYS A 23 -31.56 -44.54 -40.34
C LYS A 23 -30.03 -44.61 -40.58
N ASN A 24 -29.35 -45.44 -39.79
CA ASN A 24 -28.15 -46.25 -40.10
C ASN A 24 -26.84 -45.64 -40.63
N GLY A 25 -25.77 -45.87 -39.84
CA GLY A 25 -24.57 -46.60 -40.29
C GLY A 25 -23.37 -45.77 -40.76
N LYS A 26 -22.13 -46.28 -40.73
CA LYS A 26 -21.59 -47.50 -40.08
C LYS A 26 -20.04 -47.45 -40.18
N ASP A 27 -19.34 -48.29 -39.42
CA ASP A 27 -17.96 -48.77 -39.68
C ASP A 27 -16.79 -47.73 -39.56
N ASN A 28 -15.54 -48.05 -39.17
CA ASN A 28 -14.96 -49.14 -38.33
C ASN A 28 -13.45 -48.81 -38.02
N VAL A 29 -12.76 -49.73 -37.30
CA VAL A 29 -11.28 -49.95 -37.22
C VAL A 29 -10.46 -49.32 -36.07
N ASN A 30 -9.78 -50.21 -35.33
CA ASN A 30 -8.73 -49.97 -34.33
C ASN A 30 -7.31 -49.94 -34.95
N CYS A 31 -6.32 -49.35 -34.24
CA CYS A 31 -4.98 -49.92 -33.92
C CYS A 31 -4.16 -48.85 -33.15
N LEU A 32 -3.64 -49.08 -31.94
CA LEU A 32 -2.45 -49.88 -31.59
C LEU A 32 -1.18 -49.51 -32.38
N SER A 33 -0.26 -48.74 -31.77
CA SER A 33 1.08 -49.23 -31.36
C SER A 33 2.06 -48.10 -30.98
N ASN A 34 2.64 -48.18 -29.77
CA ASN A 34 4.05 -47.84 -29.51
C ASN A 34 4.88 -49.10 -29.85
N PRO A 35 6.21 -49.09 -30.16
CA PRO A 35 7.24 -48.49 -29.31
C PRO A 35 8.51 -47.95 -30.05
N GLY A 36 9.57 -47.56 -29.32
CA GLY A 36 10.93 -47.54 -29.88
C GLY A 36 11.95 -46.60 -29.21
N LEU A 37 12.78 -47.13 -28.29
CA LEU A 37 14.10 -46.56 -28.01
C LEU A 37 15.03 -46.81 -29.21
N ILE A 38 16.07 -45.96 -29.39
CA ILE A 38 17.49 -46.37 -29.44
C ILE A 38 18.40 -45.13 -29.53
N SER A 39 19.54 -45.20 -28.85
CA SER A 39 20.65 -44.24 -28.86
C SER A 39 21.62 -44.45 -30.02
N SER A 40 22.34 -43.42 -30.47
CA SER A 40 23.78 -43.56 -30.77
C SER A 40 24.52 -42.22 -30.93
N THR A 41 25.80 -42.28 -30.57
CA THR A 41 26.83 -41.24 -30.66
C THR A 41 27.61 -41.30 -31.98
N SER A 42 28.18 -40.18 -32.47
CA SER A 42 29.64 -40.03 -32.78
C SER A 42 30.00 -38.89 -33.76
N SER A 43 30.77 -37.91 -33.23
CA SER A 43 32.00 -37.24 -33.75
C SER A 43 32.34 -36.98 -35.24
N LEU A 44 32.95 -35.79 -35.43
CA LEU A 44 34.10 -35.41 -36.31
C LEU A 44 33.88 -35.01 -37.81
N ALA A 45 34.14 -33.72 -38.16
CA ALA A 45 35.41 -33.22 -38.76
C ALA A 45 35.32 -31.90 -39.60
N ASN A 46 36.16 -30.92 -39.22
CA ASN A 46 36.81 -29.77 -39.89
C ASN A 46 36.55 -29.34 -41.37
N LEU A 47 36.60 -28.00 -41.59
CA LEU A 47 37.42 -27.18 -42.56
C LEU A 47 36.82 -25.75 -42.66
N HIS A 48 37.49 -24.62 -42.95
CA HIS A 48 38.91 -24.20 -43.03
C HIS A 48 39.00 -22.66 -42.81
N GLN A 49 40.15 -22.13 -42.39
CA GLN A 49 40.47 -20.68 -42.23
C GLN A 49 41.31 -20.14 -43.42
N PRO A 50 41.47 -18.81 -43.58
CA PRO A 50 42.84 -18.27 -43.79
C PRO A 50 43.18 -16.93 -43.06
N GLN A 51 44.48 -16.60 -43.01
CA GLN A 51 45.10 -15.40 -42.42
C GLN A 51 46.08 -14.70 -43.38
N THR A 52 46.35 -13.40 -43.15
CA THR A 52 47.53 -12.58 -43.58
C THR A 52 47.59 -11.30 -42.72
N THR A 53 48.68 -10.52 -42.51
CA THR A 53 50.14 -10.77 -42.31
C THR A 53 50.70 -9.57 -41.49
N GLN A 54 51.88 -9.67 -40.84
CA GLN A 54 52.56 -8.54 -40.15
C GLN A 54 53.68 -7.88 -40.99
N LEU A 55 54.07 -6.65 -40.65
CA LEU A 55 55.43 -6.08 -40.84
C LEU A 55 55.76 -5.05 -39.73
N GLN A 56 57.05 -4.75 -39.54
CA GLN A 56 57.65 -4.18 -38.32
C GLN A 56 58.80 -3.20 -38.67
N GLU A 57 59.01 -2.09 -37.91
CA GLU A 57 60.25 -1.26 -37.71
C GLU A 57 59.91 0.14 -37.10
N ASN A 58 60.77 0.97 -36.47
CA ASN A 58 61.92 0.78 -35.55
C ASN A 58 62.31 2.13 -34.81
N ARG A 59 62.58 2.09 -33.49
CA ARG A 59 63.46 2.96 -32.62
C ARG A 59 63.40 4.53 -32.49
N ASN A 60 63.26 4.98 -31.22
CA ASN A 60 63.97 6.06 -30.44
C ASN A 60 63.88 7.57 -30.87
N VAL A 61 63.69 8.61 -30.03
CA VAL A 61 64.40 9.06 -28.79
C VAL A 61 63.59 10.10 -27.95
N LYS A 62 63.44 9.84 -26.63
CA LYS A 62 63.52 10.70 -25.40
C LYS A 62 63.32 12.25 -25.42
N VAL A 63 62.51 12.79 -24.47
CA VAL A 63 62.80 13.81 -23.40
C VAL A 63 61.56 14.65 -22.94
N GLU A 64 61.51 15.00 -21.64
CA GLU A 64 60.59 15.93 -20.90
C GLU A 64 59.22 15.43 -20.41
N ARG A 65 58.74 15.77 -19.19
CA ARG A 65 59.40 16.19 -17.92
C ARG A 65 58.43 15.93 -16.74
N ASP A 66 58.91 15.45 -15.60
CA ASP A 66 58.04 15.10 -14.45
C ASP A 66 57.39 16.32 -13.76
N THR A 67 56.12 16.16 -13.36
CA THR A 67 55.47 17.00 -12.33
C THR A 67 54.73 16.10 -11.34
N LEU A 68 55.17 16.13 -10.08
CA LEU A 68 54.55 15.39 -8.98
C LEU A 68 53.19 15.99 -8.60
N PRO A 69 52.20 15.17 -8.16
CA PRO A 69 50.92 15.68 -7.67
C PRO A 69 51.09 16.38 -6.32
N VAL A 70 50.47 17.56 -6.18
CA VAL A 70 50.44 18.35 -4.95
C VAL A 70 49.59 17.63 -3.88
N PRO A 71 50.00 17.57 -2.60
CA PRO A 71 49.17 17.01 -1.54
C PRO A 71 47.86 17.79 -1.37
N ALA A 72 46.73 17.08 -1.25
CA ALA A 72 45.45 17.72 -1.00
C ALA A 72 45.43 18.43 0.36
N ILE A 73 45.02 19.70 0.38
CA ILE A 73 44.83 20.48 1.62
C ILE A 73 43.68 19.84 2.42
N PRO A 74 43.86 19.48 3.70
CA PRO A 74 42.78 18.92 4.52
C PRO A 74 41.61 19.91 4.67
N ASN A 75 40.38 19.41 4.58
CA ASN A 75 39.17 20.20 4.80
C ASN A 75 39.16 20.76 6.25
N PRO A 76 39.09 22.09 6.45
CA PRO A 76 39.16 22.70 7.79
C PRO A 76 37.92 22.48 8.67
N PHE A 77 36.82 21.92 8.14
CA PHE A 77 35.60 21.62 8.93
C PHE A 77 35.07 20.20 8.67
N PRO A 78 35.64 19.15 9.32
CA PRO A 78 35.14 17.78 9.23
C PRO A 78 33.78 17.57 9.93
N GLU A 79 33.49 18.37 10.96
CA GLU A 79 32.40 18.17 11.93
C GLU A 79 31.01 18.53 11.40
N LEU A 80 30.90 19.12 10.21
CA LEU A 80 29.61 19.43 9.57
C LEU A 80 29.11 18.32 8.63
N CYS A 81 29.91 17.27 8.40
CA CYS A 81 29.55 16.13 7.54
C CYS A 81 29.01 14.92 8.32
N SER A 82 29.03 14.95 9.65
CA SER A 82 28.56 13.88 10.55
C SER A 82 27.05 13.92 10.77
N SER A 83 26.28 13.78 9.68
CA SER A 83 24.88 13.37 9.81
C SER A 83 24.82 11.94 10.37
N PRO A 84 24.04 11.64 11.44
CA PRO A 84 23.98 10.32 12.07
C PRO A 84 23.18 9.27 11.26
N ILE A 85 23.22 9.39 9.92
CA ILE A 85 22.52 8.54 8.94
C ILE A 85 23.54 7.78 8.08
N THR A 86 24.78 8.27 7.94
CA THR A 86 25.86 7.56 7.23
C THR A 86 26.19 6.21 7.88
N SER A 87 25.91 6.06 9.17
CA SER A 87 26.02 4.82 9.95
C SER A 87 25.00 3.74 9.58
N VAL A 88 23.96 4.03 8.80
CA VAL A 88 23.02 3.02 8.28
C VAL A 88 23.60 2.27 7.06
N LEU A 89 24.66 2.80 6.42
CA LEU A 89 25.23 2.23 5.19
C LEU A 89 26.59 1.52 5.36
N PHE A 90 27.12 1.42 6.58
CA PHE A 90 28.39 0.74 6.83
C PHE A 90 28.29 -0.30 7.95
N ILE A 91 28.13 -1.57 7.56
CA ILE A 91 29.06 -2.69 7.82
C ILE A 91 28.61 -3.89 6.94
N TYR A 92 29.55 -4.79 6.64
CA TYR A 92 29.48 -5.98 5.76
C TYR A 92 29.71 -5.80 4.24
N ASN A 93 30.63 -6.64 3.73
CA ASN A 93 30.74 -7.03 2.32
C ASN A 93 29.52 -7.87 1.91
N SER A 94 28.34 -7.27 1.89
CA SER A 94 27.09 -7.93 1.48
C SER A 94 26.97 -7.97 -0.04
N PHE A 95 26.47 -9.08 -0.58
CA PHE A 95 26.16 -9.21 -2.01
C PHE A 95 25.00 -8.29 -2.36
N LYS A 96 25.32 -7.08 -2.84
CA LYS A 96 24.33 -6.11 -3.31
C LYS A 96 23.39 -6.73 -4.34
N LYS A 97 22.09 -6.51 -4.16
CA LYS A 97 21.03 -6.88 -5.10
C LYS A 97 20.43 -5.63 -5.74
N LYS A 98 19.99 -5.76 -6.99
CA LYS A 98 19.29 -4.70 -7.71
C LYS A 98 17.79 -4.81 -7.42
N LEU A 99 17.26 -3.87 -6.64
CA LEU A 99 15.83 -3.69 -6.40
C LEU A 99 15.29 -2.65 -7.40
N ILE A 100 14.12 -2.91 -8.00
CA ILE A 100 13.42 -1.94 -8.85
C ILE A 100 12.08 -1.63 -8.19
N LEU A 101 11.84 -0.36 -7.87
CA LEU A 101 10.57 0.11 -7.34
C LEU A 101 9.82 0.94 -8.38
N PHE A 102 8.50 0.82 -8.35
CA PHE A 102 7.57 1.49 -9.26
C PHE A 102 6.73 2.54 -8.53
N ASN A 103 6.42 3.61 -9.23
CA ASN A 103 5.48 4.66 -8.84
C ASN A 103 4.05 4.33 -9.25
N GLU A 104 3.07 5.09 -8.75
CA GLU A 104 1.66 4.99 -9.18
C GLU A 104 1.43 5.32 -10.67
N ASP A 105 2.39 5.96 -11.34
CA ASP A 105 2.40 6.28 -12.77
C ASP A 105 3.22 5.30 -13.63
N ASP A 106 3.58 4.14 -13.06
CA ASP A 106 4.46 3.11 -13.65
C ASP A 106 5.90 3.55 -13.99
N SER A 107 6.31 4.79 -13.70
CA SER A 107 7.73 5.15 -13.71
C SER A 107 8.47 4.38 -12.60
N SER A 108 9.78 4.13 -12.76
CA SER A 108 10.52 3.26 -11.86
C SER A 108 11.93 3.73 -11.54
N ARG A 109 12.44 3.29 -10.39
CA ARG A 109 13.79 3.60 -9.91
C ARG A 109 14.49 2.33 -9.46
N ALA A 110 15.69 2.10 -9.98
CA ALA A 110 16.56 1.04 -9.52
C ALA A 110 17.41 1.49 -8.31
N LEU A 111 17.65 0.58 -7.38
CA LEU A 111 18.53 0.73 -6.24
C LEU A 111 19.46 -0.48 -6.12
N GLU A 112 20.67 -0.25 -5.63
CA GLU A 112 21.48 -1.31 -5.04
C GLU A 112 21.19 -1.37 -3.53
N VAL A 113 20.86 -2.56 -3.03
CA VAL A 113 20.49 -2.79 -1.63
C VAL A 113 21.14 -4.06 -1.07
N PRO A 114 21.36 -4.16 0.25
CA PRO A 114 21.75 -5.41 0.91
C PRO A 114 20.70 -6.52 0.70
N SER A 115 21.12 -7.79 0.78
CA SER A 115 20.23 -8.95 0.63
C SER A 115 19.20 -9.10 1.75
N ASP A 116 19.50 -8.56 2.92
CA ASP A 116 18.72 -8.61 4.16
C ASP A 116 17.81 -7.38 4.35
N ILE A 117 17.78 -6.45 3.40
CA ILE A 117 17.00 -5.21 3.52
C ILE A 117 15.49 -5.48 3.72
N THR A 118 14.92 -4.84 4.75
CA THR A 118 13.48 -4.97 5.04
C THR A 118 12.66 -3.95 4.25
N ALA A 119 11.35 -4.20 4.15
CA ALA A 119 10.42 -3.24 3.55
C ALA A 119 10.41 -1.89 4.31
N TRP A 120 10.65 -1.91 5.62
CA TRP A 120 10.79 -0.70 6.42
C TRP A 120 12.04 0.11 6.04
N ASP A 121 13.20 -0.55 5.91
CA ASP A 121 14.46 0.12 5.55
C ASP A 121 14.35 0.83 4.19
N VAL A 122 13.77 0.14 3.20
CA VAL A 122 13.49 0.71 1.87
C VAL A 122 12.56 1.93 1.99
N CYS A 123 11.50 1.84 2.80
CA CYS A 123 10.61 2.99 3.01
C CYS A 123 11.34 4.16 3.67
N GLN A 124 12.17 3.93 4.71
CA GLN A 124 12.94 4.99 5.36
C GLN A 124 13.95 5.64 4.39
N LEU A 125 14.62 4.85 3.54
CA LEU A 125 15.53 5.35 2.52
C LEU A 125 14.83 6.36 1.59
N PHE A 126 13.63 6.02 1.09
CA PHE A 126 12.88 6.92 0.20
C PHE A 126 12.27 8.13 0.89
N ILE A 127 11.80 7.98 2.13
CA ILE A 127 11.32 9.10 2.93
C ILE A 127 12.41 10.15 3.10
N LEU A 128 13.63 9.73 3.44
CA LEU A 128 14.80 10.61 3.57
C LEU A 128 15.18 11.24 2.23
N LYS A 129 15.26 10.43 1.16
CA LYS A 129 15.75 10.86 -0.16
C LYS A 129 14.82 11.85 -0.87
N ASN A 130 13.51 11.74 -0.65
CA ASN A 130 12.49 12.58 -1.29
C ASN A 130 11.86 13.58 -0.31
N HIS A 131 12.49 13.82 0.86
CA HIS A 131 12.03 14.74 1.91
C HIS A 131 10.55 14.56 2.30
N CYS A 132 10.06 13.33 2.29
CA CYS A 132 8.67 13.02 2.58
C CYS A 132 8.36 13.10 4.07
N VAL A 133 7.10 13.35 4.42
CA VAL A 133 6.63 13.21 5.81
C VAL A 133 6.64 11.73 6.20
N ASN A 134 7.25 11.41 7.35
CA ASN A 134 7.28 10.07 7.92
C ASN A 134 6.04 9.83 8.78
N ASP A 135 4.95 9.38 8.16
CA ASP A 135 3.61 9.26 8.76
C ASP A 135 3.13 7.79 8.94
N ASN A 136 4.05 6.82 8.89
CA ASN A 136 3.78 5.37 8.89
C ASN A 136 2.84 4.85 7.77
N SER A 137 2.41 5.69 6.81
CA SER A 137 1.60 5.25 5.67
C SER A 137 2.42 4.68 4.52
N TRP A 138 3.71 5.01 4.45
CA TRP A 138 4.62 4.53 3.41
C TRP A 138 4.75 3.02 3.38
N THR A 139 4.55 2.44 2.21
CA THR A 139 4.33 1.00 2.05
C THR A 139 4.88 0.48 0.73
N LEU A 140 5.52 -0.68 0.77
CA LEU A 140 5.80 -1.48 -0.41
C LEU A 140 4.62 -2.40 -0.72
N ILE A 141 4.17 -2.40 -1.97
CA ILE A 141 3.07 -3.24 -2.46
C ILE A 141 3.65 -4.22 -3.47
N GLU A 142 3.61 -5.52 -3.16
CA GLU A 142 3.85 -6.58 -4.14
C GLU A 142 2.65 -6.67 -5.08
N HIS A 143 2.87 -6.56 -6.39
CA HIS A 143 1.86 -6.71 -7.43
C HIS A 143 2.28 -7.80 -8.42
N LEU A 144 1.36 -8.73 -8.69
CA LEU A 144 1.54 -9.91 -9.54
C LEU A 144 0.50 -9.82 -10.69
N PRO A 145 0.75 -9.05 -11.76
CA PRO A 145 -0.29 -8.67 -12.73
C PRO A 145 -0.85 -9.87 -13.51
N HIS A 146 0.02 -10.82 -13.90
CA HIS A 146 -0.32 -12.09 -14.55
C HIS A 146 -1.42 -12.91 -13.83
N ILE A 147 -1.63 -12.70 -12.53
CA ILE A 147 -2.68 -13.31 -11.71
C ILE A 147 -3.55 -12.27 -10.97
N GLY A 148 -3.41 -10.99 -11.29
CA GLY A 148 -4.20 -9.89 -10.70
C GLY A 148 -4.21 -9.85 -9.18
N LEU A 149 -3.09 -10.21 -8.54
CA LEU A 149 -2.93 -10.15 -7.08
C LEU A 149 -2.13 -8.92 -6.69
N GLU A 150 -2.51 -8.22 -5.62
CA GLU A 150 -1.62 -7.30 -4.91
C GLU A 150 -1.66 -7.54 -3.39
N ARG A 151 -0.57 -7.26 -2.68
CA ARG A 151 -0.55 -7.24 -1.21
C ARG A 151 0.42 -6.20 -0.68
N ILE A 152 0.22 -5.84 0.58
CA ILE A 152 1.23 -5.15 1.39
C ILE A 152 2.39 -6.13 1.64
N VAL A 153 3.62 -5.64 1.46
CA VAL A 153 4.82 -6.22 2.06
C VAL A 153 4.98 -5.60 3.44
N GLU A 154 4.92 -6.41 4.50
CA GLU A 154 4.99 -5.91 5.87
C GLU A 154 6.39 -5.38 6.20
N ASP A 155 6.45 -4.38 7.08
CA ASP A 155 7.69 -3.68 7.45
C ASP A 155 8.87 -4.59 7.87
N HIS A 156 8.61 -5.82 8.31
CA HIS A 156 9.62 -6.79 8.75
C HIS A 156 10.05 -7.81 7.67
N GLU A 157 9.37 -7.85 6.52
CA GLU A 157 9.70 -8.80 5.44
C GLU A 157 10.96 -8.34 4.69
N SER A 158 11.87 -9.29 4.39
CA SER A 158 12.97 -9.06 3.45
C SER A 158 12.41 -8.86 2.04
N VAL A 159 12.69 -7.71 1.44
CA VAL A 159 12.19 -7.37 0.10
C VAL A 159 12.79 -8.29 -0.95
N ILE A 160 14.06 -8.65 -0.79
CA ILE A 160 14.77 -9.57 -1.68
C ILE A 160 14.21 -11.00 -1.57
N GLN A 161 13.83 -11.45 -0.36
CA GLN A 161 13.15 -12.73 -0.20
C GLN A 161 11.80 -12.73 -0.92
N VAL A 162 11.00 -11.67 -0.80
CA VAL A 162 9.72 -11.55 -1.52
C VAL A 162 9.94 -11.65 -3.04
N GLN A 163 10.89 -10.90 -3.60
CA GLN A 163 11.23 -10.98 -5.03
C GLN A 163 11.70 -12.38 -5.47
N SER A 164 12.40 -13.12 -4.60
CA SER A 164 12.85 -14.49 -4.91
C SER A 164 11.71 -15.52 -5.03
N THR A 165 10.50 -15.18 -4.61
CA THR A 165 9.29 -16.03 -4.78
C THR A 165 8.59 -15.85 -6.13
N TRP A 166 9.09 -14.95 -6.98
CA TRP A 166 8.52 -14.67 -8.29
C TRP A 166 8.99 -15.72 -9.30
N GLY A 167 8.04 -16.22 -10.11
CA GLY A 167 8.38 -17.07 -11.24
C GLY A 167 9.26 -16.32 -12.24
N MET A 168 10.11 -17.07 -12.94
CA MET A 168 10.91 -16.55 -14.05
C MET A 168 9.96 -15.91 -15.10
N ASP A 169 10.41 -14.80 -15.70
CA ASP A 169 9.68 -14.04 -16.73
C ASP A 169 8.31 -13.48 -16.31
N THR A 170 8.04 -13.31 -15.01
CA THR A 170 6.85 -12.58 -14.55
C THR A 170 7.02 -11.06 -14.62
N ASP A 171 5.95 -10.35 -14.99
CA ASP A 171 5.86 -8.88 -14.98
C ASP A 171 5.62 -8.29 -13.59
N SER A 172 6.02 -9.02 -12.55
CA SER A 172 5.83 -8.71 -11.13
C SER A 172 6.55 -7.43 -10.72
N ARG A 173 5.92 -6.63 -9.86
CA ARG A 173 6.40 -5.30 -9.47
C ARG A 173 6.31 -5.09 -7.97
N ILE A 174 7.21 -4.27 -7.44
CA ILE A 174 7.03 -3.67 -6.11
C ILE A 174 6.75 -2.18 -6.33
N TYR A 175 5.56 -1.74 -5.91
CA TYR A 175 5.22 -0.32 -5.90
C TYR A 175 5.58 0.30 -4.55
N PHE A 176 6.05 1.55 -4.57
CA PHE A 176 6.17 2.40 -3.38
C PHE A 176 5.03 3.41 -3.40
N ARG A 177 4.04 3.25 -2.50
CA ARG A 177 2.93 4.20 -2.36
C ARG A 177 2.50 4.34 -0.90
N LYS A 178 1.64 5.31 -0.62
CA LYS A 178 0.99 5.41 0.69
C LYS A 178 -0.09 4.35 0.83
N ASN A 179 -0.30 3.86 2.04
CA ASN A 179 -1.44 3.05 2.44
C ASN A 179 -1.84 3.42 3.87
N TYR A 180 -2.85 4.28 4.01
CA TYR A 180 -3.30 4.77 5.30
C TYR A 180 -4.06 3.71 6.11
N ALA A 181 -4.62 2.70 5.44
CA ALA A 181 -5.38 1.59 6.03
C ALA A 181 -4.50 0.51 6.69
N LYS A 182 -3.21 0.41 6.31
CA LYS A 182 -2.24 -0.61 6.73
C LYS A 182 -2.25 -0.97 8.23
N TYR A 183 -2.42 0.05 9.09
CA TYR A 183 -2.43 -0.07 10.55
C TYR A 183 -3.72 0.46 11.19
N GLU A 184 -4.82 0.60 10.44
CA GLU A 184 -6.03 1.28 10.91
C GLU A 184 -6.68 0.57 12.11
N PHE A 185 -6.64 -0.76 12.15
CA PHE A 185 -7.06 -1.54 13.32
C PHE A 185 -6.36 -1.12 14.62
N PHE A 186 -5.04 -0.87 14.58
CA PHE A 186 -4.29 -0.46 15.78
C PHE A 186 -4.57 0.99 16.19
N LYS A 187 -5.11 1.83 15.31
CA LYS A 187 -5.56 3.18 15.67
C LYS A 187 -6.96 3.16 16.29
N ASN A 188 -7.88 2.40 15.72
CA ASN A 188 -9.32 2.43 16.06
C ASN A 188 -9.91 1.02 16.30
N PRO A 189 -9.34 0.19 17.20
CA PRO A 189 -9.67 -1.23 17.31
C PRO A 189 -11.13 -1.50 17.71
N SER A 190 -11.75 -0.60 18.49
CA SER A 190 -13.13 -0.73 18.96
C SER A 190 -14.20 -0.49 17.88
N GLN A 191 -13.85 0.17 16.78
CA GLN A 191 -14.78 0.50 15.68
C GLN A 191 -14.41 -0.24 14.38
N PHE A 192 -13.34 -1.03 14.40
CA PHE A 192 -12.78 -1.63 13.18
C PHE A 192 -13.60 -2.82 12.67
N PHE A 193 -14.14 -3.66 13.56
CA PHE A 193 -14.94 -4.82 13.20
C PHE A 193 -16.43 -4.56 13.44
N PRO A 194 -17.32 -4.95 12.51
CA PRO A 194 -18.76 -4.98 12.78
C PRO A 194 -19.09 -5.91 13.95
N GLU A 195 -20.05 -5.53 14.80
CA GLU A 195 -20.44 -6.30 15.99
C GLU A 195 -20.81 -7.77 15.66
N HIS A 196 -21.52 -7.98 14.55
CA HIS A 196 -21.92 -9.32 14.12
C HIS A 196 -20.75 -10.20 13.64
N MET A 197 -19.57 -9.62 13.39
CA MET A 197 -18.41 -10.32 12.83
C MET A 197 -17.48 -10.89 13.90
N VAL A 198 -17.62 -10.47 15.16
CA VAL A 198 -16.70 -10.83 16.25
C VAL A 198 -17.48 -11.33 17.47
N SER A 199 -17.24 -12.59 17.88
CA SER A 199 -17.70 -13.08 19.18
C SER A 199 -16.63 -12.85 20.24
N SER A 200 -16.77 -11.75 20.99
CA SER A 200 -15.99 -11.51 22.21
C SER A 200 -16.54 -12.35 23.37
N SER A 201 -15.70 -13.17 23.99
CA SER A 201 -16.09 -14.12 25.05
C SER A 201 -16.11 -13.50 26.44
N SER A 202 -16.75 -12.33 26.62
CA SER A 202 -16.71 -11.59 27.88
C SER A 202 -18.05 -10.95 28.26
N GLU A 203 -18.80 -11.65 29.10
CA GLU A 203 -19.89 -11.10 29.93
C GLU A 203 -19.33 -10.26 31.10
N ALA A 204 -18.33 -9.42 30.82
CA ALA A 204 -17.72 -8.53 31.79
C ALA A 204 -18.24 -7.11 31.53
N ASN A 205 -18.93 -6.52 32.53
CA ASN A 205 -19.67 -5.26 32.44
C ASN A 205 -18.79 -3.98 32.34
N GLY A 206 -17.72 -4.00 31.55
CA GLY A 206 -16.82 -2.87 31.35
C GLY A 206 -16.27 -2.81 29.93
N SER A 207 -16.28 -1.62 29.34
CA SER A 207 -15.64 -1.37 28.04
C SER A 207 -14.14 -1.65 28.14
N LEU A 208 -13.64 -2.58 27.30
CA LEU A 208 -12.21 -2.90 27.24
C LEU A 208 -11.41 -1.67 26.80
N SER A 209 -10.29 -1.41 27.47
CA SER A 209 -9.38 -0.35 27.03
C SER A 209 -8.78 -0.65 25.66
N HIS A 210 -8.38 0.39 24.94
CA HIS A 210 -7.73 0.29 23.62
C HIS A 210 -6.56 -0.72 23.60
N SER A 211 -5.71 -0.71 24.64
CA SER A 211 -4.60 -1.66 24.77
C SER A 211 -5.08 -3.10 24.98
N GLN A 212 -6.07 -3.32 25.85
CA GLN A 212 -6.64 -4.65 26.10
C GLN A 212 -7.31 -5.24 24.84
N LEU A 213 -8.01 -4.42 24.06
CA LEU A 213 -8.59 -4.84 22.77
C LEU A 213 -7.50 -5.36 21.83
N ILE A 214 -6.41 -4.60 21.64
CA ILE A 214 -5.28 -5.03 20.81
C ILE A 214 -4.67 -6.32 21.36
N GLN A 215 -4.39 -6.39 22.65
CA GLN A 215 -3.80 -7.58 23.28
C GLN A 215 -4.69 -8.83 23.12
N ASN A 216 -6.02 -8.71 23.18
CA ASN A 216 -6.91 -9.84 22.92
C ASN A 216 -6.70 -10.40 21.52
N PHE A 217 -6.65 -9.55 20.48
CA PHE A 217 -6.41 -10.01 19.10
C PHE A 217 -4.99 -10.57 18.87
N LEU A 218 -3.97 -10.07 19.58
CA LEU A 218 -2.59 -10.57 19.48
C LEU A 218 -2.36 -11.91 20.20
N ASN A 219 -3.09 -12.14 21.30
CA ASN A 219 -2.91 -13.34 22.12
C ASN A 219 -3.71 -14.52 21.56
N SER A 220 -3.00 -15.51 21.01
CA SER A 220 -3.60 -16.71 20.39
C SER A 220 -4.52 -17.56 21.30
N SER A 221 -4.54 -17.32 22.61
CA SER A 221 -5.45 -17.94 23.59
C SER A 221 -6.74 -17.14 23.85
N THR A 222 -6.73 -15.82 23.60
CA THR A 222 -7.87 -14.91 23.86
C THR A 222 -8.37 -14.20 22.61
N CYS A 223 -7.81 -14.53 21.44
CA CYS A 223 -8.20 -13.97 20.15
C CYS A 223 -9.69 -14.24 19.87
N PRO A 224 -10.53 -13.18 19.71
CA PRO A 224 -11.95 -13.34 19.48
C PRO A 224 -12.26 -14.20 18.24
N GLU A 225 -13.31 -15.03 18.33
CA GLU A 225 -13.71 -15.83 17.17
C GLU A 225 -14.33 -14.90 16.11
N ILE A 226 -13.64 -14.73 14.98
CA ILE A 226 -14.16 -13.95 13.84
C ILE A 226 -14.96 -14.87 12.93
N HIS A 227 -16.16 -14.43 12.54
CA HIS A 227 -17.04 -15.19 11.66
C HIS A 227 -17.95 -14.28 10.85
N SER A 228 -18.33 -14.70 9.65
CA SER A 228 -19.32 -14.04 8.78
C SER A 228 -19.48 -14.84 7.48
N TYR A 229 -20.40 -14.44 6.62
CA TYR A 229 -20.52 -15.06 5.30
C TYR A 229 -19.44 -14.57 4.34
N LEU A 230 -18.82 -15.51 3.61
CA LEU A 230 -17.99 -15.23 2.45
C LEU A 230 -18.39 -16.13 1.29
N HIS A 231 -18.11 -15.66 0.09
CA HIS A 231 -18.11 -16.51 -1.10
C HIS A 231 -16.71 -17.11 -1.29
N ILE A 232 -16.65 -18.41 -1.54
CA ILE A 232 -15.43 -19.13 -1.94
C ILE A 232 -15.61 -19.73 -3.32
N ARG A 233 -14.56 -19.69 -4.14
CA ARG A 233 -14.57 -20.35 -5.45
C ARG A 233 -14.24 -21.84 -5.31
N GLU A 234 -15.03 -22.70 -5.93
CA GLU A 234 -14.72 -24.13 -5.96
C GLU A 234 -13.45 -24.40 -6.79
N GLN A 235 -12.52 -25.20 -6.26
CA GLN A 235 -11.28 -25.54 -6.96
C GLN A 235 -11.57 -26.22 -8.31
N GLY A 236 -10.81 -25.83 -9.34
CA GLY A 236 -10.99 -26.30 -10.71
C GLY A 236 -12.22 -25.77 -11.46
N LYS A 237 -13.15 -25.06 -10.79
CA LYS A 237 -14.40 -24.57 -11.40
C LYS A 237 -14.43 -23.04 -11.49
N LYS A 238 -15.46 -22.49 -12.14
CA LYS A 238 -15.80 -21.04 -12.11
C LYS A 238 -16.95 -20.72 -11.14
N THR A 239 -17.48 -21.73 -10.45
CA THR A 239 -18.58 -21.61 -9.50
C THR A 239 -18.11 -21.04 -8.16
N TRP A 240 -18.92 -20.13 -7.62
CA TRP A 240 -18.74 -19.55 -6.29
C TRP A 240 -19.88 -19.99 -5.38
N LYS A 241 -19.55 -20.31 -4.12
CA LYS A 241 -20.54 -20.73 -3.10
C LYS A 241 -20.40 -19.85 -1.86
N ARG A 242 -21.54 -19.42 -1.31
CA ARG A 242 -21.62 -18.68 -0.07
C ARG A 242 -21.64 -19.65 1.10
N TYR A 243 -20.70 -19.53 2.03
CA TYR A 243 -20.67 -20.27 3.29
C TYR A 243 -20.44 -19.33 4.46
N TYR A 244 -20.77 -19.77 5.66
CA TYR A 244 -20.43 -19.08 6.89
C TYR A 244 -19.02 -19.50 7.32
N PHE A 245 -18.11 -18.54 7.34
CA PHE A 245 -16.70 -18.74 7.67
C PHE A 245 -16.44 -18.47 9.15
N ILE A 246 -15.50 -19.21 9.73
CA ILE A 246 -15.05 -19.06 11.11
C ILE A 246 -13.52 -19.11 11.12
N LEU A 247 -12.89 -18.12 11.76
CA LEU A 247 -11.47 -18.06 12.03
C LEU A 247 -11.18 -18.67 13.40
N ARG A 248 -10.24 -19.60 13.46
CA ARG A 248 -9.74 -20.20 14.70
C ARG A 248 -8.22 -20.19 14.73
N ARG A 249 -7.63 -20.45 15.90
CA ARG A 249 -6.16 -20.54 16.07
C ARG A 249 -5.48 -21.47 15.07
N SER A 250 -6.14 -22.56 14.68
CA SER A 250 -5.64 -23.56 13.71
C SER A 250 -5.88 -23.19 12.24
N GLY A 251 -6.46 -22.03 11.94
CA GLY A 251 -6.68 -21.55 10.57
C GLY A 251 -8.13 -21.17 10.26
N LEU A 252 -8.42 -21.06 8.96
CA LEU A 252 -9.73 -20.69 8.42
C LEU A 252 -10.58 -21.93 8.15
N TYR A 253 -11.85 -21.88 8.56
CA TYR A 253 -12.86 -22.91 8.33
C TYR A 253 -14.12 -22.29 7.73
N PHE A 254 -14.95 -23.11 7.07
CA PHE A 254 -16.35 -22.78 6.80
C PHE A 254 -17.30 -23.88 7.29
N SER A 255 -18.54 -23.51 7.59
CA SER A 255 -19.58 -24.44 8.00
C SER A 255 -20.29 -25.05 6.79
N THR A 256 -20.42 -26.38 6.78
CA THR A 256 -21.23 -27.13 5.81
C THR A 256 -22.72 -27.14 6.19
N LYS A 257 -23.08 -26.66 7.40
CA LYS A 257 -24.45 -26.66 7.92
C LYS A 257 -24.84 -25.29 8.49
N GLY A 258 -25.23 -24.38 7.61
CA GLY A 258 -25.69 -23.03 7.99
C GLY A 258 -24.60 -22.24 8.72
N THR A 259 -24.89 -21.83 9.95
CA THR A 259 -23.95 -21.14 10.86
C THR A 259 -23.34 -22.07 11.93
N SER A 260 -23.52 -23.40 11.82
CA SER A 260 -23.07 -24.34 12.86
C SER A 260 -21.55 -24.29 13.06
N LYS A 261 -21.13 -24.14 14.32
CA LYS A 261 -19.73 -24.09 14.76
C LYS A 261 -19.23 -25.43 15.34
N GLU A 262 -20.05 -26.49 15.27
CA GLU A 262 -19.68 -27.85 15.69
C GLU A 262 -18.56 -28.42 14.80
N PRO A 263 -17.52 -29.07 15.37
CA PRO A 263 -16.39 -29.58 14.58
C PRO A 263 -16.77 -30.48 13.39
N ARG A 264 -17.83 -31.30 13.52
CA ARG A 264 -18.34 -32.18 12.46
C ARG A 264 -18.90 -31.45 11.22
N HIS A 265 -19.26 -30.17 11.37
CA HIS A 265 -19.77 -29.34 10.28
C HIS A 265 -18.69 -28.38 9.75
N LEU A 266 -17.48 -28.37 10.31
CA LEU A 266 -16.42 -27.45 9.88
C LEU A 266 -15.49 -28.09 8.84
N GLN A 267 -15.37 -27.45 7.69
CA GLN A 267 -14.41 -27.80 6.65
C GLN A 267 -13.23 -26.81 6.67
N PHE A 268 -12.01 -27.35 6.76
CA PHE A 268 -10.77 -26.57 6.73
C PHE A 268 -10.50 -25.96 5.35
N VAL A 269 -9.94 -24.75 5.34
CA VAL A 269 -9.65 -23.98 4.12
C VAL A 269 -8.16 -23.70 3.96
N ALA A 270 -7.52 -23.12 4.98
CA ALA A 270 -6.14 -22.68 4.94
C ALA A 270 -5.56 -22.38 6.34
N GLU A 271 -4.24 -22.52 6.46
CA GLU A 271 -3.40 -22.00 7.55
C GLU A 271 -2.54 -20.84 7.02
N PHE A 272 -2.13 -19.92 7.89
CA PHE A 272 -1.48 -18.66 7.51
C PHE A 272 0.03 -18.60 7.74
N SER A 273 0.61 -19.53 8.51
CA SER A 273 2.06 -19.64 8.76
C SER A 273 2.85 -19.55 7.45
N GLU A 274 2.56 -20.49 6.54
CA GLU A 274 3.19 -20.65 5.23
C GLU A 274 2.42 -19.97 4.07
N SER A 275 1.42 -19.13 4.36
CA SER A 275 0.58 -18.49 3.32
C SER A 275 0.54 -16.97 3.44
N ASN A 276 0.41 -16.28 2.31
CA ASN A 276 0.22 -14.84 2.24
C ASN A 276 -1.19 -14.49 1.75
N VAL A 277 -1.73 -13.35 2.21
CA VAL A 277 -3.05 -12.85 1.82
C VAL A 277 -2.92 -11.71 0.82
N TYR A 278 -3.72 -11.76 -0.26
CA TYR A 278 -3.67 -10.82 -1.38
C TYR A 278 -5.07 -10.28 -1.71
N THR A 279 -5.14 -9.03 -2.16
CA THR A 279 -6.31 -8.44 -2.81
C THR A 279 -6.41 -8.93 -4.25
N LEU A 280 -7.64 -9.19 -4.73
CA LEU A 280 -7.90 -9.51 -6.14
C LEU A 280 -8.21 -8.22 -6.92
N VAL A 281 -7.20 -7.65 -7.60
CA VAL A 281 -7.26 -6.36 -8.33
C VAL A 281 -8.33 -6.34 -9.42
N SER A 282 -8.72 -7.51 -9.96
CA SER A 282 -9.74 -7.66 -10.99
C SER A 282 -10.62 -8.89 -10.78
N SER A 283 -11.05 -9.11 -9.54
CA SER A 283 -11.86 -10.25 -9.07
C SER A 283 -13.00 -10.68 -10.01
N LYS A 284 -13.86 -9.76 -10.43
CA LYS A 284 -14.96 -10.04 -11.38
C LYS A 284 -14.44 -10.47 -12.75
N LYS A 285 -13.53 -9.70 -13.35
CA LYS A 285 -13.03 -9.89 -14.72
C LYS A 285 -12.19 -11.15 -14.88
N MET A 286 -11.30 -11.43 -13.93
CA MET A 286 -10.38 -12.57 -14.00
C MET A 286 -10.98 -13.87 -13.44
N TYR A 287 -11.82 -13.77 -12.39
CA TYR A 287 -12.22 -14.93 -11.60
C TYR A 287 -13.74 -15.13 -11.50
N GLY A 288 -14.55 -14.28 -12.13
CA GLY A 288 -16.01 -14.38 -12.10
C GLY A 288 -16.61 -14.16 -10.71
N ALA A 289 -15.94 -13.38 -9.85
CA ALA A 289 -16.36 -13.18 -8.47
C ALA A 289 -17.73 -12.46 -8.37
N PRO A 290 -18.57 -12.77 -7.35
CA PRO A 290 -19.86 -12.11 -7.14
C PRO A 290 -19.76 -10.58 -6.97
N THR A 291 -18.75 -10.11 -6.22
CA THR A 291 -18.49 -8.70 -5.97
C THR A 291 -17.08 -8.30 -6.44
N ILE A 292 -16.75 -7.01 -6.36
CA ILE A 292 -15.38 -6.55 -6.60
C ILE A 292 -14.46 -6.84 -5.40
N TYR A 293 -15.03 -7.14 -4.23
CA TYR A 293 -14.38 -7.29 -2.92
C TYR A 293 -13.74 -8.68 -2.76
N GLY A 294 -12.98 -9.08 -3.77
CA GLY A 294 -12.22 -10.32 -3.81
C GLY A 294 -10.88 -10.22 -3.09
N PHE A 295 -10.49 -11.30 -2.42
CA PHE A 295 -9.17 -11.52 -1.84
C PHE A 295 -8.79 -13.00 -1.93
N CYS A 296 -7.54 -13.39 -1.68
CA CYS A 296 -7.16 -14.79 -1.67
C CYS A 296 -6.02 -15.11 -0.71
N ILE A 297 -5.92 -16.39 -0.37
CA ILE A 297 -4.79 -16.94 0.38
C ILE A 297 -3.95 -17.78 -0.61
N LYS A 298 -2.66 -17.41 -0.75
CA LYS A 298 -1.67 -18.08 -1.61
C LYS A 298 -0.57 -18.68 -0.72
N PRO A 299 -0.32 -20.00 -0.76
CA PRO A 299 0.83 -20.62 -0.09
C PRO A 299 2.17 -20.15 -0.69
N HIS A 300 3.21 -20.04 0.14
CA HIS A 300 4.55 -19.60 -0.26
C HIS A 300 5.26 -20.61 -1.19
N LYS A 301 4.97 -21.91 -1.04
CA LYS A 301 5.74 -23.02 -1.65
C LYS A 301 5.19 -23.53 -2.99
N LEU A 302 4.20 -22.85 -3.57
CA LEU A 302 3.49 -23.32 -4.77
C LEU A 302 3.38 -22.21 -5.83
N GLU A 303 4.04 -22.42 -6.97
CA GLU A 303 4.09 -21.48 -8.10
C GLU A 303 2.81 -21.49 -8.95
N GLY A 304 1.87 -22.39 -8.68
CA GLY A 304 0.65 -22.61 -9.47
C GLY A 304 -0.58 -21.84 -8.98
N THR A 305 -1.43 -21.41 -9.92
CA THR A 305 -2.74 -20.81 -9.63
C THR A 305 -3.79 -21.79 -9.09
N ARG A 306 -3.52 -23.11 -9.14
CA ARG A 306 -4.47 -24.17 -8.80
C ARG A 306 -4.78 -24.24 -7.30
N ASP A 307 -3.86 -23.78 -6.46
CA ASP A 307 -3.95 -23.87 -4.99
C ASP A 307 -4.41 -22.55 -4.34
N LEU A 308 -4.65 -21.50 -5.13
CA LEU A 308 -5.20 -20.23 -4.65
C LEU A 308 -6.59 -20.45 -4.01
N LYS A 309 -6.71 -20.13 -2.72
CA LYS A 309 -8.00 -20.09 -2.03
C LYS A 309 -8.65 -18.73 -2.30
N LEU A 310 -9.38 -18.63 -3.40
CA LEU A 310 -10.07 -17.43 -3.85
C LEU A 310 -11.35 -17.19 -3.03
N LEU A 311 -11.42 -16.04 -2.36
CA LEU A 311 -12.48 -15.60 -1.46
C LEU A 311 -13.07 -14.26 -1.94
N CYS A 312 -14.31 -13.97 -1.56
CA CYS A 312 -15.01 -12.76 -1.97
C CYS A 312 -16.04 -12.35 -0.91
N ALA A 313 -15.93 -11.12 -0.41
CA ALA A 313 -16.85 -10.54 0.56
C ALA A 313 -18.06 -9.88 -0.13
N ASP A 314 -19.11 -9.57 0.63
CA ASP A 314 -20.27 -8.83 0.11
C ASP A 314 -19.97 -7.33 -0.07
N ASP A 315 -19.10 -6.78 0.77
CA ASP A 315 -18.74 -5.36 0.84
C ASP A 315 -17.24 -5.15 1.16
N GLU A 316 -16.78 -3.89 1.05
CA GLU A 316 -15.39 -3.51 1.30
C GLU A 316 -14.97 -3.65 2.77
N GLN A 317 -15.84 -3.27 3.72
CA GLN A 317 -15.51 -3.35 5.15
C GLN A 317 -15.28 -4.82 5.54
N SER A 318 -16.16 -5.72 5.12
CA SER A 318 -16.00 -7.16 5.30
C SER A 318 -14.66 -7.67 4.73
N ARG A 319 -14.26 -7.24 3.52
CA ARG A 319 -12.94 -7.58 2.95
C ARG A 319 -11.79 -7.08 3.81
N ILE A 320 -11.82 -5.79 4.20
CA ILE A 320 -10.76 -5.16 5.01
C ILE A 320 -10.64 -5.85 6.37
N CYS A 321 -11.76 -6.18 7.02
CA CYS A 321 -11.79 -6.91 8.29
C CYS A 321 -11.17 -8.30 8.15
N TRP A 322 -11.57 -9.10 7.16
CA TRP A 322 -11.03 -10.43 6.92
C TRP A 322 -9.53 -10.41 6.59
N MET A 323 -9.09 -9.52 5.70
CA MET A 323 -7.67 -9.41 5.36
C MET A 323 -6.83 -8.94 6.56
N THR A 324 -7.33 -7.98 7.34
CA THR A 324 -6.62 -7.46 8.52
C THR A 324 -6.51 -8.50 9.63
N VAL A 325 -7.58 -9.25 9.94
CA VAL A 325 -7.46 -10.33 10.95
C VAL A 325 -6.54 -11.45 10.48
N ILE A 326 -6.51 -11.79 9.18
CA ILE A 326 -5.56 -12.78 8.65
C ILE A 326 -4.11 -12.28 8.81
N ARG A 327 -3.83 -11.00 8.57
CA ARG A 327 -2.52 -10.38 8.83
C ARG A 327 -2.15 -10.44 10.32
N ILE A 328 -3.10 -10.15 11.22
CA ILE A 328 -2.90 -10.26 12.67
C ILE A 328 -2.65 -11.71 13.09
N PHE A 329 -3.36 -12.70 12.56
CA PHE A 329 -3.12 -14.12 12.86
C PHE A 329 -1.77 -14.62 12.33
N LYS A 330 -1.32 -14.12 11.17
CA LYS A 330 -0.02 -14.50 10.58
C LYS A 330 1.16 -13.88 11.34
N SER A 331 1.12 -12.57 11.56
CA SER A 331 2.28 -11.78 12.02
C SER A 331 2.19 -11.33 13.47
N GLY A 332 1.01 -11.45 14.11
CA GLY A 332 0.80 -11.26 15.55
C GLY A 332 1.46 -9.99 16.11
N ILE A 333 2.24 -10.18 17.18
CA ILE A 333 2.96 -9.11 17.88
C ILE A 333 3.88 -8.33 16.94
N GLN A 334 4.53 -8.97 15.96
CA GLN A 334 5.40 -8.28 15.00
C GLN A 334 4.62 -7.23 14.19
N LEU A 335 3.37 -7.49 13.84
CA LEU A 335 2.54 -6.51 13.13
C LEU A 335 2.17 -5.31 14.01
N TYR A 336 1.99 -5.54 15.32
CA TYR A 336 1.76 -4.47 16.29
C TYR A 336 3.02 -3.64 16.55
N GLU A 337 4.18 -4.26 16.71
CA GLU A 337 5.46 -3.54 16.80
C GLU A 337 5.70 -2.69 15.54
N ASN A 338 5.41 -3.25 14.36
CA ASN A 338 5.44 -2.55 13.09
C ASN A 338 4.39 -1.42 12.98
N SER A 339 3.37 -1.36 13.83
CA SER A 339 2.40 -0.25 13.84
C SER A 339 2.90 0.98 14.60
N LYS A 340 3.82 0.80 15.55
CA LYS A 340 4.30 1.86 16.46
C LYS A 340 5.03 2.99 15.71
N PRO A 341 5.04 4.22 16.24
CA PRO A 341 5.81 5.34 15.69
C PRO A 341 7.30 5.00 15.50
N PRO A 342 7.99 5.50 14.45
CA PRO A 342 9.40 5.16 14.18
C PRO A 342 10.34 5.48 15.35
N GLN A 343 10.02 6.53 16.12
CA GLN A 343 10.75 6.93 17.33
C GLN A 343 10.71 5.84 18.42
N GLN A 344 9.58 5.14 18.58
CA GLN A 344 9.43 4.10 19.59
C GLN A 344 10.08 2.77 19.19
N ARG A 345 10.13 2.45 17.89
CA ARG A 345 10.77 1.22 17.39
C ARG A 345 12.28 1.19 17.65
N ARG A 346 12.96 2.35 17.56
CA ARG A 346 14.41 2.46 17.81
C ARG A 346 14.77 2.07 19.24
N ASN A 347 13.95 2.41 20.23
CA ASN A 347 14.24 2.11 21.64
C ASN A 347 14.23 0.60 21.95
N SER A 348 13.57 -0.24 21.14
CA SER A 348 13.64 -1.71 21.27
C SER A 348 14.91 -2.32 20.66
N LEU A 349 15.64 -1.59 19.82
CA LEU A 349 16.91 -2.00 19.24
C LEU A 349 18.12 -1.51 20.04
N THR A 350 17.95 -0.52 20.92
CA THR A 350 19.03 0.11 21.70
C THR A 350 19.22 -0.48 23.10
N SER A 351 18.89 -1.76 23.32
CA SER A 351 19.33 -2.48 24.53
C SER A 351 20.75 -3.07 24.39
N SER A 352 21.43 -2.83 23.26
CA SER A 352 22.87 -3.01 23.11
C SER A 352 23.59 -1.69 23.40
N ASN A 353 24.35 -1.65 24.50
CA ASN A 353 25.20 -0.51 24.85
C ASN A 353 26.15 -0.17 23.68
N SER A 354 26.06 1.05 23.17
CA SER A 354 27.03 1.63 22.24
C SER A 354 27.50 2.96 22.82
N GLU A 355 28.80 3.10 23.04
CA GLU A 355 29.39 4.20 23.83
C GLU A 355 29.32 5.60 23.17
N ASN A 356 28.79 5.70 21.94
CA ASN A 356 28.59 6.97 21.24
C ASN A 356 27.20 7.56 21.51
N SER A 357 26.91 7.84 22.79
CA SER A 357 25.67 8.52 23.20
C SER A 357 25.69 9.99 22.76
N LEU A 358 24.99 10.30 21.66
CA LEU A 358 24.76 11.68 21.24
C LEU A 358 23.77 12.34 22.20
N VAL A 359 24.22 13.38 22.90
CA VAL A 359 23.42 14.16 23.83
C VAL A 359 22.96 15.47 23.20
N ALA A 360 21.71 15.86 23.46
CA ALA A 360 21.21 17.16 23.02
C ALA A 360 21.91 18.29 23.79
N MET A 361 22.22 19.40 23.13
CA MET A 361 22.83 20.57 23.77
C MET A 361 22.00 21.82 23.52
N ASP A 362 21.94 22.67 24.55
CA ASP A 362 21.22 23.94 24.58
C ASP A 362 22.23 25.10 24.60
N PHE A 363 22.11 26.01 23.62
CA PHE A 363 22.93 27.21 23.46
C PHE A 363 22.16 28.51 23.72
N SER A 364 20.98 28.45 24.34
CA SER A 364 20.16 29.64 24.64
C SER A 364 20.76 30.56 25.72
N GLY A 365 21.74 30.07 26.49
CA GLY A 365 22.49 30.83 27.49
C GLY A 365 23.89 31.26 27.03
N HIS A 366 24.61 31.97 27.91
CA HIS A 366 25.96 32.48 27.65
C HIS A 366 27.06 31.40 27.53
N LYS A 367 26.73 30.13 27.81
CA LYS A 367 27.55 28.95 27.56
C LYS A 367 26.62 27.81 27.15
N GLY A 368 27.06 26.95 26.24
CA GLY A 368 26.32 25.73 25.89
C GLY A 368 26.26 24.75 27.08
N ARG A 369 25.10 24.15 27.31
CA ARG A 369 24.89 23.08 28.29
C ARG A 369 24.40 21.80 27.62
N VAL A 370 24.67 20.65 28.23
CA VAL A 370 24.06 19.38 27.84
C VAL A 370 22.65 19.28 28.45
N ILE A 371 21.66 18.85 27.67
CA ILE A 371 20.32 18.55 28.14
C ILE A 371 20.28 17.07 28.54
N GLU A 372 20.39 16.81 29.85
CA GLU A 372 20.41 15.44 30.40
C GLU A 372 18.99 14.84 30.51
N ASN A 373 17.95 15.67 30.63
CA ASN A 373 16.57 15.22 30.78
C ASN A 373 15.92 14.89 29.41
N PRO A 374 15.52 13.63 29.15
CA PRO A 374 14.94 13.25 27.86
C PRO A 374 13.63 13.96 27.51
N ALA A 375 12.81 14.32 28.50
CA ALA A 375 11.55 15.03 28.29
C ALA A 375 11.79 16.50 27.91
N GLU A 376 12.83 17.12 28.48
CA GLU A 376 13.28 18.46 28.14
C GLU A 376 13.85 18.49 26.72
N ALA A 377 14.73 17.54 26.38
CA ALA A 377 15.31 17.41 25.03
C ALA A 377 14.23 17.23 23.96
N LEU A 378 13.19 16.41 24.23
CA LEU A 378 12.04 16.25 23.34
C LEU A 378 11.25 17.55 23.19
N THR A 379 11.02 18.29 24.28
CA THR A 379 10.28 19.56 24.27
C THR A 379 11.01 20.62 23.46
N VAL A 380 12.31 20.79 23.69
CA VAL A 380 13.19 21.71 22.94
C VAL A 380 13.21 21.34 21.45
N ALA A 381 13.38 20.06 21.10
CA ALA A 381 13.37 19.62 19.70
C ALA A 381 12.02 19.86 18.99
N VAL A 382 10.89 19.72 19.70
CA VAL A 382 9.56 20.03 19.17
C VAL A 382 9.38 21.54 18.98
N GLU A 383 9.79 22.37 19.93
CA GLU A 383 9.70 23.82 19.84
C GLU A 383 10.62 24.38 18.74
N GLU A 384 11.85 23.86 18.62
CA GLU A 384 12.75 24.19 17.51
C GLU A 384 12.11 23.79 16.18
N GLY A 385 11.62 22.55 16.06
CA GLY A 385 10.92 22.08 14.86
C GLY A 385 9.66 22.89 14.48
N MET A 386 9.03 23.58 15.43
CA MET A 386 7.92 24.51 15.18
C MET A 386 8.41 25.93 14.81
N THR A 387 9.50 26.42 15.41
CA THR A 387 10.09 27.73 15.06
C THR A 387 10.78 27.70 13.70
N TRP A 388 11.42 26.60 13.30
CA TRP A 388 11.92 26.39 11.93
C TRP A 388 10.80 26.47 10.89
N ARG A 389 9.64 25.84 11.15
CA ARG A 389 8.45 25.95 10.29
C ARG A 389 7.96 27.39 10.16
N ARG A 390 7.89 28.14 11.27
CA ARG A 390 7.55 29.58 11.27
C ARG A 390 8.56 30.45 10.52
N LYS A 391 9.85 30.13 10.54
CA LYS A 391 10.91 30.87 9.82
C LYS A 391 10.98 30.54 8.33
N SER A 392 10.54 29.35 7.90
CA SER A 392 10.58 28.96 6.48
C SER A 392 9.56 29.71 5.62
N CYS A 393 8.35 29.98 6.13
CA CYS A 393 7.34 30.74 5.39
C CYS A 393 7.63 32.25 5.27
N HIS A 394 8.52 32.82 6.09
CA HIS A 394 8.86 34.25 6.08
C HIS A 394 10.07 34.61 5.21
N ARG A 395 10.81 33.64 4.64
CA ARG A 395 12.06 33.91 3.91
C ARG A 395 11.89 34.29 2.43
N MET A 396 10.66 34.31 1.92
CA MET A 396 10.30 34.73 0.56
C MET A 396 9.70 36.14 0.53
N ASN A 397 10.34 37.13 1.18
CA ASN A 397 10.07 38.57 1.01
C ASN A 397 11.11 39.43 1.74
N ALA A 398 12.31 39.62 1.16
CA ALA A 398 13.30 40.54 1.71
C ALA A 398 14.41 41.00 0.73
N TYR A 399 14.08 41.47 -0.47
CA TYR A 399 14.92 42.45 -1.20
C TYR A 399 14.05 43.36 -2.04
N GLY A 400 13.88 44.61 -1.59
CA GLY A 400 13.15 45.64 -2.32
C GLY A 400 14.09 46.55 -3.11
N SER A 401 13.67 46.92 -4.32
CA SER A 401 14.04 48.19 -4.96
C SER A 401 12.87 48.66 -5.84
N PRO A 402 12.67 49.96 -6.01
CA PRO A 402 11.34 50.49 -6.33
C PRO A 402 11.06 50.68 -7.83
N ASN A 403 9.76 50.67 -8.13
CA ASN A 403 9.11 51.23 -9.32
C ASN A 403 9.43 50.61 -10.70
N LEU A 404 8.43 49.91 -11.24
CA LEU A 404 7.87 50.24 -12.56
C LEU A 404 6.40 49.79 -12.60
N LEU A 405 5.52 50.65 -13.14
CA LEU A 405 4.09 50.37 -13.28
C LEU A 405 3.86 49.21 -14.26
N GLN A 406 3.38 48.07 -13.77
CA GLN A 406 2.79 47.03 -14.60
C GLN A 406 1.83 46.14 -13.80
N ASN A 407 0.78 45.69 -14.49
CA ASN A 407 -0.43 45.04 -13.96
C ASN A 407 -0.14 43.88 -12.98
N PRO A 408 -1.02 43.64 -11.97
CA PRO A 408 -0.89 42.49 -11.09
C PRO A 408 -1.18 41.19 -11.86
N THR A 409 -0.13 40.58 -12.41
CA THR A 409 -0.17 39.15 -12.75
C THR A 409 -0.40 38.37 -11.45
N PRO A 410 -1.45 37.54 -11.33
CA PRO A 410 -1.70 36.79 -10.11
C PRO A 410 -0.49 35.91 -9.79
N PHE A 411 -0.09 35.86 -8.50
CA PHE A 411 0.90 34.92 -8.02
C PHE A 411 0.59 33.50 -8.54
N PRO A 412 1.60 32.69 -8.94
CA PRO A 412 1.37 31.33 -9.36
C PRO A 412 0.59 30.60 -8.26
N ALA A 413 -0.63 30.16 -8.59
CA ALA A 413 -1.63 29.87 -7.58
C ALA A 413 -1.16 28.74 -6.65
N ILE A 414 -0.78 29.10 -5.42
CA ILE A 414 0.10 28.30 -4.53
C ILE A 414 -0.51 26.93 -4.19
N HIS A 415 -1.84 26.80 -4.28
CA HIS A 415 -2.57 25.53 -4.19
C HIS A 415 -2.07 24.45 -5.18
N ARG A 416 -1.55 24.84 -6.34
CA ARG A 416 -1.05 23.93 -7.39
C ARG A 416 0.23 23.18 -7.01
N ILE A 417 0.98 23.70 -6.04
CA ILE A 417 2.22 23.11 -5.52
C ILE A 417 1.90 22.15 -4.36
N GLN A 418 0.65 22.12 -3.88
CA GLN A 418 0.24 21.30 -2.75
C GLN A 418 0.08 19.83 -3.16
N SER A 419 0.61 18.93 -2.34
CA SER A 419 0.58 17.47 -2.59
C SER A 419 -0.83 16.86 -2.64
N TRP A 420 -1.82 17.57 -2.10
CA TRP A 420 -3.24 17.21 -2.18
C TRP A 420 -3.96 17.74 -3.43
N PHE A 421 -3.31 18.52 -4.31
CA PHE A 421 -3.93 19.10 -5.51
C PHE A 421 -3.49 18.38 -6.80
N HIS A 422 -4.42 17.68 -7.44
CA HIS A 422 -4.15 16.78 -8.56
C HIS A 422 -4.49 17.36 -9.94
N HIS A 423 -4.79 18.65 -10.02
CA HIS A 423 -5.09 19.33 -11.29
C HIS A 423 -6.22 18.62 -12.07
N ARG A 424 -6.01 18.29 -13.35
CA ARG A 424 -7.06 17.86 -14.29
C ARG A 424 -7.40 16.35 -14.28
N ILE A 425 -7.20 15.65 -13.17
CA ILE A 425 -7.64 14.25 -13.08
C ILE A 425 -9.17 14.13 -13.12
N SER A 426 -9.64 13.03 -13.68
CA SER A 426 -11.07 12.69 -13.73
C SER A 426 -11.63 12.27 -12.37
N ARG A 427 -12.96 12.15 -12.32
CA ARG A 427 -13.67 11.59 -11.17
C ARG A 427 -13.19 10.17 -10.84
N ASP A 428 -13.02 9.34 -11.87
CA ASP A 428 -12.72 7.91 -11.72
C ASP A 428 -11.24 7.69 -11.36
N GLU A 429 -10.33 8.51 -11.91
CA GLU A 429 -8.93 8.53 -11.47
C GLU A 429 -8.80 8.98 -10.02
N ALA A 430 -9.54 10.02 -9.61
CA ALA A 430 -9.55 10.47 -8.22
C ALA A 430 -10.07 9.38 -7.27
N GLN A 431 -11.09 8.63 -7.70
CA GLN A 431 -11.59 7.48 -6.96
C GLN A 431 -10.52 6.38 -6.83
N LYS A 432 -9.91 5.98 -7.95
CA LYS A 432 -8.87 4.95 -7.99
C LYS A 432 -7.67 5.29 -7.10
N LEU A 433 -7.19 6.53 -7.11
CA LEU A 433 -6.05 6.97 -6.28
C LEU A 433 -6.36 6.89 -4.78
N ILE A 434 -7.57 7.33 -4.38
CA ILE A 434 -8.02 7.23 -2.99
C ILE A 434 -8.14 5.76 -2.54
N GLU A 435 -8.70 4.89 -3.39
CA GLU A 435 -8.80 3.45 -3.11
C GLU A 435 -7.42 2.80 -2.97
N GLN A 436 -6.48 3.11 -3.88
CA GLN A 436 -5.12 2.57 -3.87
C GLN A 436 -4.31 2.97 -2.63
N GLN A 437 -4.57 4.15 -2.06
CA GLN A 437 -3.91 4.64 -0.85
C GLN A 437 -4.63 4.27 0.46
N GLY A 438 -5.66 3.42 0.38
CA GLY A 438 -6.43 2.94 1.53
C GLY A 438 -7.55 3.89 1.90
N LEU A 439 -8.79 3.43 1.69
CA LEU A 439 -10.03 4.20 1.87
C LEU A 439 -10.39 4.42 3.36
N VAL A 440 -9.60 5.22 4.05
CA VAL A 440 -9.81 5.60 5.46
C VAL A 440 -10.59 6.92 5.59
N ASP A 441 -11.26 7.12 6.73
CA ASP A 441 -12.03 8.34 6.99
C ASP A 441 -11.15 9.59 7.04
N GLY A 442 -11.40 10.52 6.12
CA GLY A 442 -10.66 11.77 6.00
C GLY A 442 -9.53 11.76 4.98
N ILE A 443 -9.39 10.70 4.18
CA ILE A 443 -8.50 10.73 3.00
C ILE A 443 -9.10 11.62 1.90
N PHE A 444 -8.31 12.49 1.29
CA PHE A 444 -8.82 13.45 0.31
C PHE A 444 -7.80 13.93 -0.72
N LEU A 445 -8.34 14.46 -1.82
CA LEU A 445 -7.62 15.29 -2.78
C LEU A 445 -8.54 16.39 -3.33
N LEU A 446 -7.96 17.47 -3.82
CA LEU A 446 -8.63 18.47 -4.65
C LEU A 446 -8.19 18.32 -6.10
N ARG A 447 -9.11 18.62 -7.03
CA ARG A 447 -8.89 18.58 -8.47
C ARG A 447 -9.68 19.68 -9.18
N ASP A 448 -9.30 20.00 -10.41
CA ASP A 448 -10.09 20.82 -11.31
C ASP A 448 -11.43 20.12 -11.60
N SER A 449 -12.51 20.90 -11.67
CA SER A 449 -13.80 20.39 -12.13
C SER A 449 -13.79 20.20 -13.65
N GLN A 450 -14.19 19.02 -14.11
CA GLN A 450 -14.31 18.70 -15.54
C GLN A 450 -15.67 19.09 -16.11
N SER A 451 -16.72 19.14 -15.28
CA SER A 451 -18.08 19.49 -15.71
C SER A 451 -18.35 20.99 -15.64
N ASN A 452 -17.79 21.68 -14.63
CA ASN A 452 -18.05 23.09 -14.36
C ASN A 452 -16.74 23.88 -14.45
N PRO A 453 -16.44 24.55 -15.57
CA PRO A 453 -15.22 25.34 -15.74
C PRO A 453 -15.02 26.37 -14.62
N LYS A 454 -13.76 26.61 -14.25
CA LYS A 454 -13.34 27.50 -13.14
C LYS A 454 -13.70 27.05 -11.72
N THR A 455 -14.43 25.95 -11.52
CA THR A 455 -14.69 25.40 -10.17
C THR A 455 -13.72 24.27 -9.82
N PHE A 456 -13.60 23.97 -8.52
CA PHE A 456 -12.78 22.85 -8.04
C PHE A 456 -13.67 21.75 -7.44
N VAL A 457 -13.11 20.57 -7.21
CA VAL A 457 -13.79 19.44 -6.57
C VAL A 457 -12.90 18.85 -5.49
N LEU A 458 -13.41 18.84 -4.26
CA LEU A 458 -12.88 18.04 -3.15
C LEU A 458 -13.42 16.61 -3.26
N SER A 459 -12.54 15.64 -3.44
CA SER A 459 -12.89 14.21 -3.38
C SER A 459 -12.43 13.65 -2.02
N LEU A 460 -13.36 13.09 -1.25
CA LEU A 460 -13.18 12.73 0.16
C LEU A 460 -13.69 11.30 0.43
N GLY A 461 -12.84 10.47 1.03
CA GLY A 461 -13.18 9.14 1.56
C GLY A 461 -13.78 9.22 2.96
N HIS A 462 -14.93 8.56 3.16
CA HIS A 462 -15.61 8.42 4.45
C HIS A 462 -16.55 7.20 4.46
N SER A 463 -16.48 6.37 5.49
CA SER A 463 -17.27 5.14 5.67
C SER A 463 -17.21 4.19 4.47
N GLN A 464 -15.99 3.87 4.01
CA GLN A 464 -15.73 3.03 2.83
C GLN A 464 -16.44 3.50 1.54
N ARG A 465 -16.67 4.81 1.41
CA ARG A 465 -17.22 5.44 0.20
C ARG A 465 -16.51 6.76 -0.11
N ILE A 466 -16.48 7.13 -1.39
CA ILE A 466 -15.93 8.40 -1.84
C ILE A 466 -17.07 9.33 -2.21
N ARG A 467 -17.00 10.58 -1.72
CA ARG A 467 -17.92 11.67 -2.03
C ARG A 467 -17.15 12.79 -2.71
N HIS A 468 -17.82 13.51 -3.61
CA HIS A 468 -17.23 14.65 -4.30
C HIS A 468 -18.05 15.90 -3.96
N PHE A 469 -17.38 16.93 -3.47
CA PHE A 469 -17.97 18.20 -3.08
C PHE A 469 -17.45 19.28 -4.04
N GLN A 470 -18.36 20.03 -4.66
CA GLN A 470 -17.97 21.12 -5.54
C GLN A 470 -17.57 22.33 -4.70
N ILE A 471 -16.38 22.87 -4.98
CA ILE A 471 -15.91 24.13 -4.42
C ILE A 471 -16.21 25.22 -5.45
N VAL A 472 -17.09 26.13 -5.09
CA VAL A 472 -17.58 27.20 -5.97
C VAL A 472 -16.79 28.48 -5.69
N PRO A 473 -16.22 29.14 -6.72
CA PRO A 473 -15.71 30.49 -6.60
C PRO A 473 -16.87 31.49 -6.49
N LEU A 474 -16.74 32.45 -5.59
CA LEU A 474 -17.70 33.52 -5.33
C LEU A 474 -16.96 34.86 -5.45
N GLU A 475 -17.58 35.85 -6.08
CA GLU A 475 -17.02 37.19 -6.26
C GLU A 475 -17.93 38.19 -5.53
N GLU A 476 -17.36 38.93 -4.58
CA GLU A 476 -18.08 39.85 -3.68
C GLU A 476 -17.20 41.08 -3.49
N ASP A 477 -17.71 42.27 -3.78
CA ASP A 477 -16.98 43.55 -3.77
C ASP A 477 -15.64 43.59 -4.55
N GLY A 478 -15.48 42.66 -5.51
CA GLY A 478 -14.26 42.50 -6.33
C GLY A 478 -13.24 41.51 -5.74
N ASP A 479 -13.47 40.99 -4.54
CA ASP A 479 -12.66 39.94 -3.94
C ASP A 479 -13.19 38.54 -4.30
N LEU A 480 -12.25 37.60 -4.50
CA LEU A 480 -12.54 36.21 -4.88
C LEU A 480 -12.45 35.28 -3.67
N TYR A 481 -13.57 34.63 -3.35
CA TYR A 481 -13.70 33.64 -2.29
C TYR A 481 -14.01 32.25 -2.85
N TYR A 482 -13.83 31.23 -2.01
CA TYR A 482 -14.19 29.84 -2.26
C TYR A 482 -15.10 29.33 -1.16
N SER A 483 -16.11 28.54 -1.52
CA SER A 483 -17.07 27.94 -0.57
C SER A 483 -17.44 26.51 -0.98
N LEU A 484 -17.82 25.70 0.02
CA LEU A 484 -18.38 24.34 -0.10
C LEU A 484 -19.89 24.29 0.21
N ASP A 485 -20.47 25.43 0.58
CA ASP A 485 -21.75 25.57 1.29
C ASP A 485 -22.49 26.84 0.86
N GLU A 486 -22.49 27.10 -0.46
CA GLU A 486 -23.25 28.17 -1.12
C GLU A 486 -22.98 29.58 -0.56
N GLY A 487 -21.77 29.80 -0.04
CA GLY A 487 -21.30 31.09 0.47
C GLY A 487 -21.53 31.33 1.97
N GLN A 488 -22.00 30.33 2.72
CA GLN A 488 -22.11 30.41 4.19
C GLN A 488 -20.72 30.49 4.85
N THR A 489 -19.79 29.62 4.44
CA THR A 489 -18.38 29.65 4.86
C THR A 489 -17.51 30.04 3.68
N ARG A 490 -16.78 31.16 3.82
CA ARG A 490 -15.97 31.76 2.75
C ARG A 490 -14.49 31.65 3.08
N PHE A 491 -13.69 31.27 2.08
CA PHE A 491 -12.24 31.13 2.20
C PHE A 491 -11.55 31.95 1.11
N THR A 492 -10.52 32.71 1.46
CA THR A 492 -9.74 33.53 0.50
C THR A 492 -8.99 32.69 -0.53
N ASN A 493 -8.69 31.43 -0.20
CA ASN A 493 -7.99 30.51 -1.09
C ASN A 493 -8.23 29.04 -0.67
N LEU A 494 -7.90 28.11 -1.57
CA LEU A 494 -8.06 26.66 -1.35
C LEU A 494 -7.21 26.10 -0.19
N ILE A 495 -6.09 26.74 0.17
CA ILE A 495 -5.24 26.28 1.28
C ILE A 495 -5.95 26.56 2.61
N GLN A 496 -6.47 27.77 2.80
CA GLN A 496 -7.29 28.13 3.96
C GLN A 496 -8.53 27.23 4.10
N LEU A 497 -9.19 26.90 2.99
CA LEU A 497 -10.32 25.97 2.95
C LEU A 497 -9.92 24.58 3.47
N VAL A 498 -8.78 24.06 3.01
CA VAL A 498 -8.25 22.75 3.45
C VAL A 498 -7.85 22.79 4.93
N GLU A 499 -7.07 23.78 5.36
CA GLU A 499 -6.63 23.94 6.75
C GLU A 499 -7.81 24.02 7.73
N PHE A 500 -8.84 24.82 7.38
CA PHE A 500 -10.07 24.88 8.17
C PHE A 500 -10.75 23.52 8.28
N HIS A 501 -10.88 22.78 7.17
CA HIS A 501 -11.53 21.46 7.16
C HIS A 501 -10.65 20.32 7.71
N GLN A 502 -9.35 20.55 7.95
CA GLN A 502 -8.51 19.65 8.74
C GLN A 502 -8.80 19.79 10.25
N LEU A 503 -9.04 21.02 10.70
CA LEU A 503 -9.37 21.31 12.10
C LEU A 503 -10.85 21.12 12.43
N ASN A 504 -11.75 21.40 11.48
CA ASN A 504 -13.20 21.44 11.65
C ASN A 504 -13.90 20.51 10.68
N LYS A 505 -15.05 19.97 11.06
CA LYS A 505 -15.87 19.14 10.15
C LYS A 505 -16.58 19.99 9.09
N GLY A 506 -17.06 21.17 9.46
CA GLY A 506 -17.88 22.02 8.58
C GLY A 506 -19.07 21.24 8.01
N VAL A 507 -19.33 21.42 6.71
CA VAL A 507 -20.36 20.68 5.96
C VAL A 507 -19.93 19.29 5.50
N LEU A 508 -18.66 18.92 5.67
CA LEU A 508 -18.15 17.60 5.26
C LEU A 508 -18.61 16.51 6.23
N PRO A 509 -18.67 15.22 5.83
CA PRO A 509 -19.04 14.13 6.74
C PRO A 509 -18.03 13.93 7.88
N CYS A 510 -16.74 14.18 7.64
CA CYS A 510 -15.65 14.12 8.61
C CYS A 510 -14.59 15.20 8.32
N LYS A 511 -13.67 15.40 9.26
CA LYS A 511 -12.49 16.25 9.06
C LYS A 511 -11.56 15.64 7.99
N LEU A 512 -10.85 16.50 7.28
CA LEU A 512 -9.75 16.14 6.40
C LEU A 512 -8.55 15.69 7.25
N LYS A 513 -7.97 14.53 6.96
CA LYS A 513 -6.87 13.94 7.76
C LYS A 513 -5.67 13.55 6.91
N HIS A 514 -5.92 12.97 5.73
CA HIS A 514 -4.90 12.29 4.96
C HIS A 514 -4.89 12.82 3.52
N HIS A 515 -3.82 13.54 3.17
CA HIS A 515 -3.61 13.99 1.80
C HIS A 515 -3.32 12.77 0.92
N CYS A 516 -4.21 12.45 -0.01
CA CYS A 516 -3.89 11.54 -1.10
C CYS A 516 -2.92 12.28 -2.02
N ALA A 517 -1.71 11.75 -2.16
CA ALA A 517 -0.60 12.43 -2.84
C ALA A 517 0.02 11.49 -3.88
N ARG A 518 0.13 11.98 -5.13
CA ARG A 518 0.98 11.34 -6.13
C ARG A 518 2.43 11.72 -5.84
N ILE A 519 3.30 10.72 -5.72
CA ILE A 519 4.72 10.92 -5.45
C ILE A 519 5.52 10.09 -6.43
N THR A 520 6.56 10.73 -6.99
CA THR A 520 7.45 10.15 -8.01
C THR A 520 8.82 9.90 -7.36
N LEU A 521 9.23 8.63 -7.34
CA LEU A 521 10.46 8.05 -6.75
C LEU A 521 11.79 8.67 -7.17
#